data_AF-A0A242CCN6-F1
#
_entry.id   AF-A0A242CCN6-F1
#
_cell.length_a   1.000
_cell.length_b   1.000
_cell.length_c   1.000
_cell.angle_alpha   90.00
_cell.angle_beta   90.00
_cell.angle_gamma   90.00
#
_symmetry.space_group_name_H-M   'P 1'
#
loop_
_entity.id
_entity.type
_entity.pdbx_description
1 polymer ?
#
loop_
_entity_poly.entity_id
_entity_poly.type
_entity_poly.pdbx_seq_one_letter_code
_entity_poly.pdbx_strand_id
1 'polypeptide(L)'
;MKKIVLRSIILLSIAVLTACGNNQKKEVKTEVSSTAVSSTSATKESTKASKETKKSETPFAELAKAIQENIEAEKMSSIYANTDEQNFGTDEYKVRIKGYEYYEVEDFSRNLSIPFGDQTKNGGIVILEAEVENKSNESVYTASGFDLSVVGYDRSLTYTKSLINDDIEEEYPLFTSIMLKQKREVKAGEKVTGYITYAIRPEAVEKIKEYGEVTIETAGLYSKPDSYSKADAIYESEKVKIPVSTEGEQTVSESGEFYPDKASAANMGVKKMISAEKTEQTVDFEGIKVVLEGYQFVDFEPNEDTAARFKDFESGVVLLTAKVKIKNEGKEKVRLENMSGGLKIGSLGKVLSQGMLEEKPEKALVDIGEEGETYLVFALNKEDYDETFKKKEFELEVKLMDERFATMTKLGDITFKL
;
A
#
# COMPACT_ATOMS: atom_id res chain seq x y z
N MET A 1 28.35 -7.02 35.89
CA MET A 1 28.78 -5.66 35.47
C MET A 1 29.29 -5.72 34.04
N LYS A 2 28.64 -4.94 33.16
CA LYS A 2 28.91 -4.60 31.75
C LYS A 2 29.98 -5.43 31.01
N LYS A 3 29.55 -6.20 30.00
CA LYS A 3 30.39 -6.57 28.86
C LYS A 3 29.84 -5.92 27.61
N ILE A 4 30.63 -4.98 27.11
CA ILE A 4 30.50 -4.26 25.84
C ILE A 4 30.81 -5.26 24.73
N VAL A 5 29.89 -5.44 23.78
CA VAL A 5 30.16 -6.16 22.53
C VAL A 5 30.23 -5.15 21.41
N LEU A 6 31.45 -5.02 20.88
CA LEU A 6 31.90 -4.11 19.85
C LEU A 6 31.37 -4.60 18.49
N ARG A 7 30.56 -3.80 17.80
CA ARG A 7 30.17 -4.05 16.40
C ARG A 7 31.23 -3.44 15.48
N SER A 8 31.95 -4.30 14.76
CA SER A 8 32.92 -3.91 13.73
C SER A 8 32.21 -3.54 12.43
N ILE A 9 32.38 -2.30 11.99
CA ILE A 9 31.95 -1.80 10.67
C ILE A 9 33.12 -2.03 9.71
N ILE A 10 32.94 -2.85 8.67
CA ILE A 10 33.91 -3.01 7.58
C ILE A 10 33.49 -2.06 6.44
N LEU A 11 34.23 -0.96 6.28
CA LEU A 11 34.18 -0.12 5.08
C LEU A 11 34.97 -0.79 3.96
N LEU A 12 34.33 -1.07 2.82
CA LEU A 12 35.00 -1.52 1.60
C LEU A 12 35.17 -0.32 0.65
N SER A 13 36.38 0.20 0.56
CA SER A 13 36.76 1.27 -0.38
C SER A 13 37.24 0.65 -1.69
N ILE A 14 36.59 0.93 -2.81
CA ILE A 14 37.10 0.57 -4.15
C ILE A 14 37.81 1.80 -4.73
N ALA A 15 39.13 1.74 -4.77
CA ALA A 15 39.96 2.62 -5.58
C ALA A 15 40.26 1.92 -6.92
N VAL A 16 39.98 2.59 -8.04
CA VAL A 16 40.54 2.22 -9.33
C VAL A 16 41.33 3.42 -9.85
N LEU A 17 42.66 3.28 -9.83
CA LEU A 17 43.59 4.06 -10.62
C LEU A 17 44.35 3.09 -11.52
N THR A 18 44.33 3.34 -12.82
CA THR A 18 45.45 3.27 -13.79
C THR A 18 44.86 3.40 -15.20
N ALA A 19 45.49 3.93 -16.24
CA ALA A 19 46.53 4.94 -16.44
C ALA A 19 46.70 5.07 -17.97
N CYS A 20 46.94 6.30 -18.43
CA CYS A 20 47.73 6.73 -19.59
C CYS A 20 47.43 6.23 -21.03
N GLY A 21 47.24 7.20 -21.94
CA GLY A 21 47.44 7.01 -23.38
C GLY A 21 47.17 8.27 -24.21
N ASN A 22 48.08 9.23 -24.18
CA ASN A 22 48.04 10.54 -24.84
C ASN A 22 48.48 10.46 -26.32
N ASN A 23 47.76 11.08 -27.28
CA ASN A 23 48.39 11.85 -28.38
C ASN A 23 47.43 12.66 -29.27
N GLN A 24 48.00 13.74 -29.82
CA GLN A 24 47.37 14.92 -30.42
C GLN A 24 47.03 14.84 -31.94
N LYS A 25 46.01 15.64 -32.31
CA LYS A 25 45.88 16.61 -33.44
C LYS A 25 45.73 16.17 -34.93
N LYS A 26 44.68 16.80 -35.50
CA LYS A 26 44.54 17.56 -36.76
C LYS A 26 44.04 16.89 -38.06
N GLU A 27 42.83 17.35 -38.44
CA GLU A 27 42.33 17.83 -39.74
C GLU A 27 42.98 17.36 -41.06
N VAL A 28 42.17 16.98 -42.05
CA VAL A 28 41.84 17.81 -43.24
C VAL A 28 40.68 17.19 -44.06
N LYS A 29 39.88 18.09 -44.63
CA LYS A 29 38.64 18.01 -45.44
C LYS A 29 38.79 17.27 -46.80
N THR A 30 37.65 16.82 -47.36
CA THR A 30 37.02 17.18 -48.68
C THR A 30 35.88 16.16 -48.95
N GLU A 31 34.57 16.47 -48.86
CA GLU A 31 33.63 16.95 -49.93
C GLU A 31 33.62 16.04 -51.21
N VAL A 32 32.55 15.51 -51.83
CA VAL A 32 31.09 15.80 -51.91
C VAL A 32 30.32 14.54 -52.43
N SER A 33 29.07 14.37 -51.95
CA SER A 33 27.84 13.88 -52.63
C SER A 33 27.70 12.45 -53.19
N SER A 34 26.80 11.66 -52.58
CA SER A 34 25.43 11.46 -53.12
C SER A 34 24.52 10.81 -52.07
N THR A 35 23.35 11.42 -51.89
CA THR A 35 22.33 11.17 -50.86
C THR A 35 21.40 9.99 -51.19
N ALA A 36 20.80 9.43 -50.12
CA ALA A 36 19.46 8.81 -50.02
C ALA A 36 19.38 7.27 -50.28
N VAL A 37 18.77 6.38 -49.46
CA VAL A 37 17.84 6.45 -48.30
C VAL A 37 17.90 5.13 -47.49
N SER A 38 17.65 5.23 -46.17
CA SER A 38 17.16 4.22 -45.18
C SER A 38 17.94 2.92 -44.96
N SER A 39 18.18 2.45 -43.73
CA SER A 39 17.63 2.76 -42.42
C SER A 39 18.60 2.19 -41.37
N THR A 40 18.88 2.92 -40.29
CA THR A 40 19.77 2.45 -39.22
C THR A 40 19.04 2.57 -37.89
N SER A 41 18.89 1.41 -37.27
CA SER A 41 18.78 1.19 -35.84
C SER A 41 19.86 1.93 -35.06
N ALA A 42 19.49 2.58 -33.96
CA ALA A 42 20.29 2.62 -32.72
C ALA A 42 19.61 3.54 -31.69
N THR A 43 19.24 2.92 -30.58
CA THR A 43 19.65 3.29 -29.22
C THR A 43 19.78 4.79 -28.93
N LYS A 44 18.80 5.34 -28.21
CA LYS A 44 18.96 6.59 -27.46
C LYS A 44 19.05 6.29 -25.96
N GLU A 45 20.27 6.46 -25.49
CA GLU A 45 20.67 6.99 -24.18
C GLU A 45 19.53 7.73 -23.45
N SER A 46 19.08 7.16 -22.33
CA SER A 46 18.21 7.82 -21.37
C SER A 46 19.04 8.78 -20.53
N THR A 47 18.93 10.06 -20.84
CA THR A 47 19.45 11.14 -20.00
C THR A 47 18.56 11.24 -18.76
N LYS A 48 19.05 10.79 -17.61
CA LYS A 48 18.48 11.10 -16.28
C LYS A 48 18.53 12.62 -16.09
N ALA A 49 17.43 13.29 -16.43
CA ALA A 49 17.19 14.67 -16.04
C ALA A 49 16.85 14.67 -14.55
N SER A 50 17.80 15.16 -13.75
CA SER A 50 17.56 15.64 -12.40
C SER A 50 16.41 16.66 -12.46
N LYS A 51 15.24 16.30 -11.92
CA LYS A 51 14.18 17.27 -11.64
C LYS A 51 14.67 18.15 -10.50
N GLU A 52 15.28 19.28 -10.84
CA GLU A 52 15.26 20.44 -9.96
C GLU A 52 13.80 20.80 -9.70
N THR A 53 13.44 20.82 -8.43
CA THR A 53 12.15 21.25 -7.89
C THR A 53 11.90 22.70 -8.30
N LYS A 54 11.25 22.90 -9.46
CA LYS A 54 10.67 24.19 -9.80
C LYS A 54 9.44 24.40 -8.92
N LYS A 55 9.57 25.36 -8.01
CA LYS A 55 8.50 25.95 -7.20
C LYS A 55 7.42 26.54 -8.13
N SER A 56 6.48 25.72 -8.59
CA SER A 56 5.21 26.22 -9.12
C SER A 56 4.28 26.46 -7.94
N GLU A 57 3.62 27.61 -7.86
CA GLU A 57 2.57 27.89 -6.89
C GLU A 57 1.40 26.93 -7.16
N THR A 58 1.39 25.79 -6.47
CA THR A 58 0.25 24.89 -6.40
C THR A 58 -0.71 25.41 -5.32
N PRO A 59 -2.02 25.11 -5.39
CA PRO A 59 -2.97 25.44 -4.31
C PRO A 59 -2.53 24.95 -2.92
N PHE A 60 -1.76 23.85 -2.87
CA PHE A 60 -1.13 23.34 -1.65
C PHE A 60 -0.10 24.30 -1.05
N ALA A 61 0.72 24.97 -1.87
CA ALA A 61 1.74 25.89 -1.39
C ALA A 61 1.15 27.14 -0.73
N GLU A 62 0.05 27.66 -1.28
CA GLU A 62 -0.66 28.80 -0.69
C GLU A 62 -1.34 28.41 0.63
N LEU A 63 -2.06 27.29 0.64
CA LEU A 63 -2.66 26.74 1.86
C LEU A 63 -1.62 26.45 2.93
N ALA A 64 -0.48 25.84 2.58
CA ALA A 64 0.60 25.57 3.51
C ALA A 64 1.17 26.84 4.13
N LYS A 65 1.28 27.92 3.35
CA LYS A 65 1.70 29.23 3.86
C LYS A 65 0.67 29.80 4.84
N ALA A 66 -0.61 29.75 4.49
CA ALA A 66 -1.69 30.20 5.37
C ALA A 66 -1.74 29.41 6.69
N ILE A 67 -1.54 28.09 6.62
CA ILE A 67 -1.39 27.22 7.79
C ILE A 67 -0.17 27.64 8.60
N GLN A 68 1.00 27.80 7.98
CA GLN A 68 2.23 28.19 8.68
C GLN A 68 2.05 29.49 9.48
N GLU A 69 1.40 30.50 8.89
CA GLU A 69 1.08 31.76 9.54
C GLU A 69 0.08 31.57 10.69
N ASN A 70 -0.99 30.82 10.48
CA ASN A 70 -2.02 30.56 11.49
C ASN A 70 -1.48 29.79 12.71
N ILE A 71 -0.56 28.85 12.48
CA ILE A 71 0.04 28.06 13.55
C ILE A 71 1.26 28.76 14.19
N GLU A 72 1.63 29.95 13.72
CA GLU A 72 2.80 30.71 14.15
C GLU A 72 4.10 29.90 14.10
N ALA A 73 4.26 29.05 13.08
CA ALA A 73 5.47 28.23 12.92
C ALA A 73 6.63 29.06 12.37
N GLU A 74 7.80 28.97 13.01
CA GLU A 74 9.04 29.59 12.52
C GLU A 74 9.39 29.05 11.13
N LYS A 75 9.19 27.75 10.92
CA LYS A 75 9.53 27.08 9.66
C LYS A 75 8.58 25.94 9.34
N MET A 76 8.15 25.88 8.09
CA MET A 76 7.42 24.76 7.50
C MET A 76 8.08 24.42 6.16
N SER A 77 8.60 23.19 6.03
CA SER A 77 9.36 22.74 4.86
C SER A 77 8.62 21.63 4.14
N SER A 78 8.35 21.80 2.85
CA SER A 78 7.80 20.73 2.00
C SER A 78 8.87 19.65 1.83
N ILE A 79 8.53 18.43 2.25
CA ILE A 79 9.40 17.25 2.17
C ILE A 79 9.07 16.46 0.91
N TYR A 80 7.79 16.32 0.62
CA TYR A 80 7.32 15.55 -0.51
C TYR A 80 5.97 16.07 -1.01
N ALA A 81 5.78 16.00 -2.32
CA ALA A 81 4.55 16.43 -2.99
C ALA A 81 4.20 15.44 -4.10
N ASN A 82 2.93 15.07 -4.16
CA ASN A 82 2.38 14.28 -5.24
C ASN A 82 1.08 14.92 -5.73
N THR A 83 1.04 15.23 -7.03
CA THR A 83 -0.12 15.86 -7.68
C THR A 83 -0.83 14.90 -8.63
N ASP A 84 -0.47 13.62 -8.60
CA ASP A 84 -1.08 12.61 -9.46
C ASP A 84 -2.38 12.12 -8.81
N GLU A 85 -3.47 12.23 -9.57
CA GLU A 85 -4.79 11.85 -9.09
C GLU A 85 -4.91 10.33 -8.97
N GLN A 86 -5.34 9.86 -7.80
CA GLN A 86 -5.67 8.47 -7.54
C GLN A 86 -7.20 8.33 -7.48
N ASN A 87 -7.73 7.38 -8.25
CA ASN A 87 -9.16 7.17 -8.45
C ASN A 87 -9.59 5.82 -7.87
N PHE A 88 -10.66 5.84 -7.08
CA PHE A 88 -11.28 4.66 -6.47
C PHE A 88 -12.80 4.71 -6.66
N GLY A 89 -13.47 3.60 -6.37
CA GLY A 89 -14.92 3.47 -6.55
C GLY A 89 -15.32 2.71 -7.81
N THR A 90 -16.52 3.00 -8.30
CA THR A 90 -17.14 2.38 -9.48
C THR A 90 -17.38 3.40 -10.59
N ASP A 91 -17.99 2.99 -11.69
CA ASP A 91 -18.39 3.92 -12.75
C ASP A 91 -19.43 4.96 -12.28
N GLU A 92 -20.30 4.57 -11.33
CA GLU A 92 -21.37 5.42 -10.78
C GLU A 92 -20.92 6.26 -9.58
N TYR A 93 -19.90 5.82 -8.84
CA TYR A 93 -19.44 6.51 -7.63
C TYR A 93 -17.93 6.61 -7.63
N LYS A 94 -17.38 7.81 -7.47
CA LYS A 94 -15.93 8.02 -7.49
C LYS A 94 -15.45 8.65 -6.21
N VAL A 95 -14.41 8.07 -5.64
CA VAL A 95 -13.65 8.63 -4.52
C VAL A 95 -12.25 8.90 -5.03
N ARG A 96 -11.72 10.10 -4.80
CA ARG A 96 -10.42 10.50 -5.32
C ARG A 96 -9.54 11.12 -4.26
N ILE A 97 -8.25 10.84 -4.38
CA ILE A 97 -7.18 11.65 -3.79
C ILE A 97 -6.59 12.43 -4.96
N LYS A 98 -6.83 13.74 -5.00
CA LYS A 98 -6.43 14.61 -6.11
C LYS A 98 -4.96 15.04 -6.04
N GLY A 99 -4.39 14.95 -4.85
CA GLY A 99 -3.00 15.25 -4.57
C GLY A 99 -2.79 15.38 -3.06
N TYR A 100 -1.54 15.40 -2.65
CA TYR A 100 -1.15 15.61 -1.27
C TYR A 100 0.28 16.14 -1.17
N GLU A 101 0.55 16.83 -0.07
CA GLU A 101 1.89 17.29 0.30
C GLU A 101 2.19 16.98 1.77
N TYR A 102 3.41 16.53 2.04
CA TYR A 102 3.95 16.28 3.39
C TYR A 102 4.98 17.35 3.74
N TYR A 103 4.83 17.92 4.93
CA TYR A 103 5.67 18.97 5.46
C TYR A 103 6.23 18.60 6.83
N GLU A 104 7.45 19.04 7.11
CA GLU A 104 7.98 19.14 8.47
C GLU A 104 7.81 20.56 8.98
N VAL A 105 7.39 20.70 10.23
CA VAL A 105 7.16 21.97 10.90
C VAL A 105 8.04 22.08 12.15
N GLU A 106 8.64 23.26 12.34
CA GLU A 106 9.50 23.60 13.47
C GLU A 106 8.94 24.83 14.20
N ASP A 107 9.06 24.81 15.54
CA ASP A 107 8.75 25.91 16.47
C ASP A 107 7.42 26.62 16.20
N PHE A 108 6.32 25.98 16.61
CA PHE A 108 4.94 26.45 16.40
C PHE A 108 4.22 26.83 17.70
N SER A 109 3.07 27.50 17.58
CA SER A 109 2.33 28.04 18.71
C SER A 109 1.96 26.99 19.74
N ARG A 110 2.07 27.36 21.03
CA ARG A 110 1.67 26.50 22.17
C ARG A 110 0.17 26.14 22.14
N ASN A 111 -0.64 26.96 21.48
CA ASN A 111 -2.06 26.70 21.28
C ASN A 111 -2.33 25.42 20.48
N LEU A 112 -1.34 24.91 19.74
CA LEU A 112 -1.43 23.66 18.99
C LEU A 112 -0.66 22.51 19.62
N SER A 113 -0.20 22.64 20.86
CA SER A 113 0.49 21.56 21.55
C SER A 113 -0.33 20.26 21.58
N ILE A 114 -1.65 20.31 21.76
CA ILE A 114 -2.51 19.10 21.82
C ILE A 114 -2.48 18.28 20.52
N PRO A 115 -2.79 18.84 19.33
CA PRO A 115 -2.67 18.12 18.05
C PRO A 115 -1.32 17.45 17.84
N PHE A 116 -0.24 18.09 18.30
CA PHE A 116 1.14 17.63 18.11
C PHE A 116 1.70 16.80 19.28
N GLY A 117 0.87 16.39 20.25
CA GLY A 117 1.29 15.52 21.35
C GLY A 117 1.96 16.23 22.52
N ASP A 118 1.41 17.37 22.93
CA ASP A 118 1.90 18.23 24.02
C ASP A 118 3.31 18.79 23.80
N GLN A 119 3.72 18.96 22.54
CA GLN A 119 5.00 19.54 22.15
C GLN A 119 4.84 20.54 21.00
N THR A 120 5.83 21.42 20.86
CA THR A 120 5.76 22.61 20.00
C THR A 120 7.00 22.83 19.14
N LYS A 121 7.94 21.88 19.18
CA LYS A 121 9.27 22.08 18.58
C LYS A 121 9.37 21.49 17.20
N ASN A 122 8.88 20.26 17.01
CA ASN A 122 8.98 19.53 15.75
C ASN A 122 7.66 18.83 15.47
N GLY A 123 7.22 18.76 14.23
CA GLY A 123 6.01 18.01 13.87
C GLY A 123 5.96 17.75 12.38
N GLY A 124 4.94 17.01 11.96
CA GLY A 124 4.62 16.86 10.55
C GLY A 124 3.24 17.41 10.25
N ILE A 125 3.04 17.87 9.03
CA ILE A 125 1.71 18.19 8.50
C ILE A 125 1.56 17.46 7.17
N VAL A 126 0.46 16.73 7.01
CA VAL A 126 0.02 16.24 5.70
C VAL A 126 -1.19 17.04 5.29
N ILE A 127 -1.21 17.52 4.05
CA ILE A 127 -2.36 18.17 3.41
C ILE A 127 -2.76 17.29 2.23
N LEU A 128 -4.02 16.89 2.17
CA LEU A 128 -4.58 16.04 1.12
C LEU A 128 -5.80 16.73 0.52
N GLU A 129 -5.95 16.73 -0.80
CA GLU A 129 -7.19 17.14 -1.48
C GLU A 129 -7.99 15.87 -1.83
N ALA A 130 -9.21 15.79 -1.30
CA ALA A 130 -10.12 14.67 -1.49
C ALA A 130 -11.35 15.08 -2.29
N GLU A 131 -11.91 14.14 -3.04
CA GLU A 131 -13.19 14.32 -3.74
C GLU A 131 -14.07 13.07 -3.65
N VAL A 132 -15.37 13.28 -3.48
CA VAL A 132 -16.40 12.27 -3.66
C VAL A 132 -17.39 12.77 -4.72
N GLU A 133 -17.60 11.97 -5.75
CA GLU A 133 -18.52 12.25 -6.85
C GLU A 133 -19.57 11.14 -6.95
N ASN A 134 -20.84 11.52 -6.85
CA ASN A 134 -21.97 10.64 -7.03
C ASN A 134 -22.59 10.89 -8.42
N LYS A 135 -22.45 9.94 -9.33
CA LYS A 135 -23.01 10.03 -10.69
C LYS A 135 -24.33 9.27 -10.83
N SER A 136 -24.80 8.63 -9.77
CA SER A 136 -26.07 7.92 -9.80
C SER A 136 -27.24 8.91 -9.70
N ASN A 137 -28.45 8.35 -9.74
CA ASN A 137 -29.71 9.07 -9.60
C ASN A 137 -30.25 9.09 -8.15
N GLU A 138 -29.53 8.49 -7.20
CA GLU A 138 -29.91 8.44 -5.79
C GLU A 138 -28.86 9.13 -4.92
N SER A 139 -29.27 9.70 -3.79
CA SER A 139 -28.30 10.22 -2.81
C SER A 139 -27.53 9.08 -2.15
N VAL A 140 -26.25 9.32 -1.86
CA VAL A 140 -25.42 8.42 -1.05
C VAL A 140 -24.87 9.15 0.16
N TYR A 141 -24.39 8.38 1.13
CA TYR A 141 -23.88 8.92 2.38
C TYR A 141 -22.44 8.46 2.60
N THR A 142 -21.55 9.38 2.92
CA THR A 142 -20.16 9.05 3.25
C THR A 142 -20.05 8.68 4.73
N ALA A 143 -19.29 7.65 5.07
CA ALA A 143 -18.78 7.52 6.43
C ALA A 143 -17.75 8.63 6.76
N SER A 144 -17.26 8.67 8.00
CA SER A 144 -15.93 9.23 8.24
C SER A 144 -14.93 8.50 7.33
N GLY A 145 -14.01 9.24 6.73
CA GLY A 145 -13.05 8.69 5.79
C GLY A 145 -11.86 9.62 5.65
N PHE A 146 -10.85 9.12 4.95
CA PHE A 146 -9.51 9.68 4.88
C PHE A 146 -8.86 9.75 6.26
N ASP A 147 -8.86 8.62 6.97
CA ASP A 147 -8.05 8.48 8.17
C ASP A 147 -6.63 8.06 7.77
N LEU A 148 -5.61 8.65 8.39
CA LEU A 148 -4.21 8.40 8.09
C LEU A 148 -3.60 7.46 9.13
N SER A 149 -2.92 6.41 8.68
CA SER A 149 -2.19 5.47 9.54
C SER A 149 -0.70 5.47 9.19
N VAL A 150 0.13 5.34 10.22
CA VAL A 150 1.60 5.26 10.11
C VAL A 150 2.06 3.92 10.68
N VAL A 151 2.97 3.25 9.98
CA VAL A 151 3.56 1.98 10.42
C VAL A 151 4.29 2.19 11.76
N GLY A 152 4.11 1.27 12.71
CA GLY A 152 4.71 1.40 14.04
C GLY A 152 4.08 2.46 14.95
N TYR A 153 3.01 3.11 14.52
CA TYR A 153 2.26 4.09 15.32
C TYR A 153 0.85 3.57 15.61
N ASP A 154 0.49 3.50 16.88
CA ASP A 154 -0.69 2.77 17.37
C ASP A 154 -2.02 3.51 17.20
N ARG A 155 -1.98 4.75 16.71
CA ARG A 155 -3.15 5.62 16.57
C ARG A 155 -3.38 5.97 15.12
N SER A 156 -4.60 5.75 14.66
CA SER A 156 -5.08 6.40 13.44
C SER A 156 -5.15 7.91 13.67
N LEU A 157 -4.72 8.67 12.68
CA LEU A 157 -4.69 10.12 12.65
C LEU A 157 -5.86 10.61 11.83
N THR A 158 -6.79 11.28 12.50
CA THR A 158 -7.94 11.92 11.85
C THR A 158 -7.58 13.32 11.39
N TYR A 159 -8.46 13.95 10.61
CA TYR A 159 -8.32 15.36 10.25
C TYR A 159 -8.13 16.27 11.49
N THR A 160 -7.34 17.33 11.34
CA THR A 160 -6.99 18.28 12.39
C THR A 160 -7.50 19.67 12.04
N LYS A 161 -8.74 19.97 12.46
CA LYS A 161 -9.37 21.27 12.19
C LYS A 161 -8.52 22.45 12.66
N SER A 162 -7.87 22.35 13.82
CA SER A 162 -7.14 23.48 14.44
C SER A 162 -5.94 24.00 13.64
N LEU A 163 -5.51 23.32 12.56
CA LEU A 163 -4.49 23.83 11.65
C LEU A 163 -5.01 24.98 10.77
N ILE A 164 -6.34 25.06 10.59
CA ILE A 164 -7.03 26.00 9.72
C ILE A 164 -8.05 26.78 10.56
N ASN A 165 -8.00 28.11 10.51
CA ASN A 165 -9.01 28.96 11.14
C ASN A 165 -10.18 29.22 10.17
N ASP A 166 -11.24 29.88 10.65
CA ASP A 166 -12.45 30.08 9.83
C ASP A 166 -12.17 30.89 8.55
N ASP A 167 -11.27 31.89 8.59
CA ASP A 167 -10.89 32.70 7.42
C ASP A 167 -10.19 31.84 6.34
N ILE A 168 -9.27 30.96 6.75
CA ILE A 168 -8.59 30.04 5.84
C ILE A 168 -9.58 28.99 5.32
N GLU A 169 -10.54 28.52 6.13
CA GLU A 169 -11.54 27.54 5.71
C GLU A 169 -12.53 28.10 4.67
N GLU A 170 -12.73 29.42 4.61
CA GLU A 170 -13.52 30.07 3.56
C GLU A 170 -12.85 29.97 2.18
N GLU A 171 -11.53 30.15 2.12
CA GLU A 171 -10.73 30.06 0.89
C GLU A 171 -10.36 28.62 0.52
N TYR A 172 -10.08 27.79 1.53
CA TYR A 172 -9.65 26.40 1.41
C TYR A 172 -10.57 25.47 2.22
N PRO A 173 -11.78 25.16 1.69
CA PRO A 173 -12.78 24.38 2.43
C PRO A 173 -12.26 23.01 2.85
N LEU A 174 -12.40 22.71 4.14
CA LEU A 174 -12.15 21.37 4.67
C LEU A 174 -13.23 20.39 4.20
N PHE A 175 -12.82 19.28 3.58
CA PHE A 175 -13.71 18.22 3.12
C PHE A 175 -14.63 17.74 4.25
N THR A 176 -14.06 17.49 5.44
CA THR A 176 -14.85 17.04 6.59
C THR A 176 -15.88 18.08 7.04
N SER A 177 -15.55 19.36 7.00
CA SER A 177 -16.50 20.43 7.34
C SER A 177 -17.64 20.52 6.34
N ILE A 178 -17.36 20.40 5.04
CA ILE A 178 -18.39 20.36 3.99
C ILE A 178 -19.32 19.18 4.24
N MET A 179 -18.75 17.99 4.41
CA MET A 179 -19.54 16.77 4.63
C MET A 179 -20.36 16.85 5.91
N LEU A 180 -19.86 17.44 7.00
CA LEU A 180 -20.64 17.64 8.23
C LEU A 180 -21.81 18.60 8.02
N LYS A 181 -21.60 19.73 7.30
CA LYS A 181 -22.67 20.68 6.95
C LYS A 181 -23.76 20.03 6.10
N GLN A 182 -23.37 19.09 5.22
CA GLN A 182 -24.27 18.32 4.37
C GLN A 182 -24.83 17.05 5.04
N LYS A 183 -24.61 16.84 6.35
CA LYS A 183 -25.02 15.61 7.07
C LYS A 183 -24.55 14.32 6.38
N ARG A 184 -23.35 14.38 5.82
CA ARG A 184 -22.67 13.32 5.07
C ARG A 184 -23.36 12.90 3.77
N GLU A 185 -24.41 13.60 3.33
CA GLU A 185 -25.13 13.30 2.09
C GLU A 185 -24.38 13.87 0.88
N VAL A 186 -24.19 13.04 -0.15
CA VAL A 186 -23.76 13.45 -1.49
C VAL A 186 -24.91 13.14 -2.45
N LYS A 187 -25.57 14.18 -2.93
CA LYS A 187 -26.77 14.05 -3.76
C LYS A 187 -26.46 13.45 -5.12
N ALA A 188 -27.50 12.95 -5.79
CA ALA A 188 -27.43 12.52 -7.17
C ALA A 188 -26.78 13.59 -8.08
N GLY A 189 -25.74 13.22 -8.81
CA GLY A 189 -24.98 14.11 -9.68
C GLY A 189 -24.06 15.11 -8.96
N GLU A 190 -23.97 15.07 -7.63
CA GLU A 190 -23.15 15.99 -6.84
C GLU A 190 -21.69 15.54 -6.80
N LYS A 191 -20.81 16.54 -6.73
CA LYS A 191 -19.38 16.39 -6.49
C LYS A 191 -19.00 17.26 -5.30
N VAL A 192 -18.36 16.65 -4.31
CA VAL A 192 -17.84 17.32 -3.12
C VAL A 192 -16.33 17.19 -3.10
N THR A 193 -15.64 18.32 -3.11
CA THR A 193 -14.17 18.41 -3.09
C THR A 193 -13.73 19.28 -1.93
N GLY A 194 -12.64 18.93 -1.26
CA GLY A 194 -12.07 19.75 -0.20
C GLY A 194 -10.77 19.21 0.35
N TYR A 195 -10.16 19.97 1.26
CA TYR A 195 -8.88 19.62 1.88
C TYR A 195 -9.06 18.83 3.17
N ILE A 196 -8.05 18.04 3.50
CA ILE A 196 -7.92 17.30 4.74
C ILE A 196 -6.51 17.53 5.26
N THR A 197 -6.41 17.99 6.50
CA THR A 197 -5.14 18.32 7.14
C THR A 197 -4.90 17.40 8.31
N TYR A 198 -3.66 16.95 8.50
CA TYR A 198 -3.28 16.08 9.61
C TYR A 198 -2.11 16.69 10.36
N ALA A 199 -2.24 16.84 11.68
CA ALA A 199 -1.09 17.09 12.54
C ALA A 199 -0.44 15.76 12.92
N ILE A 200 0.85 15.62 12.61
CA ILE A 200 1.64 14.44 12.88
C ILE A 200 2.55 14.71 14.07
N ARG A 201 2.47 13.85 15.08
CA ARG A 201 3.31 13.92 16.28
C ARG A 201 4.75 13.50 15.97
N PRO A 202 5.76 13.93 16.75
CA PRO A 202 7.16 13.63 16.47
C PRO A 202 7.43 12.13 16.39
N GLU A 203 6.78 11.33 17.24
CA GLU A 203 6.98 9.87 17.25
C GLU A 203 6.52 9.25 15.92
N ALA A 204 5.44 9.77 15.34
CA ALA A 204 4.96 9.34 14.03
C ALA A 204 5.79 9.94 12.89
N VAL A 205 6.36 11.14 13.04
CA VAL A 205 7.29 11.73 12.05
C VAL A 205 8.53 10.85 11.87
N GLU A 206 9.13 10.36 12.95
CA GLU A 206 10.28 9.46 12.85
C GLU A 206 9.93 8.17 12.11
N LYS A 207 8.72 7.62 12.33
CA LYS A 207 8.24 6.44 11.62
C LYS A 207 7.94 6.71 10.15
N ILE A 208 7.39 7.87 9.81
CA ILE A 208 7.21 8.31 8.42
C ILE A 208 8.56 8.40 7.71
N LYS A 209 9.59 8.95 8.36
CA LYS A 209 10.95 9.02 7.81
C LYS A 209 11.57 7.64 7.59
N GLU A 210 11.33 6.72 8.52
CA GLU A 210 11.84 5.35 8.47
C GLU A 210 11.24 4.56 7.31
N TYR A 211 9.92 4.63 7.12
CA TYR A 211 9.20 3.80 6.15
C TYR A 211 8.88 4.48 4.83
N GLY A 212 8.94 5.81 4.77
CA GLY A 212 8.75 6.58 3.56
C GLY A 212 7.32 6.61 2.99
N GLU A 213 6.36 5.93 3.63
CA GLU A 213 4.95 5.84 3.21
C GLU A 213 3.98 5.99 4.40
N VAL A 214 2.75 6.38 4.09
CA VAL A 214 1.61 6.33 5.03
C VAL A 214 0.43 5.64 4.36
N THR A 215 -0.55 5.19 5.14
CA THR A 215 -1.79 4.61 4.61
C THR A 215 -2.96 5.55 4.83
N ILE A 216 -3.74 5.81 3.79
CA ILE A 216 -5.02 6.52 3.85
C ILE A 216 -6.15 5.53 3.70
N GLU A 217 -7.12 5.54 4.61
CA GLU A 217 -8.38 4.84 4.42
C GLU A 217 -9.38 5.75 3.70
N THR A 218 -9.76 5.44 2.46
CA THR A 218 -10.69 6.27 1.66
C THR A 218 -12.09 6.33 2.28
N ALA A 219 -12.91 7.27 1.85
CA ALA A 219 -14.31 7.33 2.29
C ALA A 219 -15.14 6.19 1.69
N GLY A 220 -15.74 5.36 2.55
CA GLY A 220 -16.80 4.43 2.14
C GLY A 220 -18.11 5.17 1.83
N LEU A 221 -18.92 4.61 0.93
CA LEU A 221 -20.22 5.14 0.50
C LEU A 221 -21.34 4.16 0.84
N TYR A 222 -22.43 4.70 1.38
CA TYR A 222 -23.54 3.93 1.91
C TYR A 222 -24.88 4.44 1.38
N SER A 223 -25.83 3.53 1.24
CA SER A 223 -27.18 3.82 0.77
C SER A 223 -28.08 4.50 1.81
N LYS A 224 -27.65 4.52 3.08
CA LYS A 224 -28.42 5.07 4.20
C LYS A 224 -27.60 6.05 5.02
N PRO A 225 -28.24 7.09 5.58
CA PRO A 225 -27.58 7.98 6.52
C PRO A 225 -27.11 7.22 7.76
N ASP A 226 -25.98 7.64 8.32
CA ASP A 226 -25.38 7.10 9.55
C ASP A 226 -25.13 5.58 9.55
N SER A 227 -25.07 4.94 8.38
CA SER A 227 -24.73 3.52 8.27
C SER A 227 -23.23 3.31 8.07
N TYR A 228 -22.72 2.28 8.74
CA TYR A 228 -21.37 1.73 8.58
C TYR A 228 -21.43 0.21 8.33
N SER A 229 -22.62 -0.29 7.98
CA SER A 229 -22.84 -1.72 7.81
C SER A 229 -22.47 -2.16 6.39
N LYS A 230 -21.85 -3.33 6.26
CA LYS A 230 -21.58 -3.95 4.95
C LYS A 230 -22.84 -4.12 4.09
N ALA A 231 -24.00 -4.34 4.72
CA ALA A 231 -25.26 -4.54 4.01
C ALA A 231 -25.78 -3.28 3.32
N ASP A 232 -25.37 -2.09 3.80
CA ASP A 232 -25.76 -0.81 3.21
C ASP A 232 -24.63 -0.20 2.38
N ALA A 233 -23.43 -0.81 2.39
CA ALA A 233 -22.27 -0.31 1.66
C ALA A 233 -22.51 -0.44 0.15
N ILE A 234 -22.43 0.69 -0.54
CA ILE A 234 -22.41 0.78 -2.00
C ILE A 234 -20.96 0.64 -2.48
N TYR A 235 -20.04 1.21 -1.71
CA TYR A 235 -18.60 1.14 -1.90
C TYR A 235 -17.93 1.08 -0.53
N GLU A 236 -17.13 0.04 -0.27
CA GLU A 236 -16.38 -0.08 0.98
C GLU A 236 -15.14 0.82 0.95
N SER A 237 -14.69 1.28 2.12
CA SER A 237 -13.43 2.03 2.21
C SER A 237 -12.25 1.17 1.77
N GLU A 238 -11.29 1.79 1.10
CA GLU A 238 -10.04 1.15 0.67
C GLU A 238 -8.86 1.71 1.45
N LYS A 239 -7.89 0.85 1.76
CA LYS A 239 -6.63 1.26 2.36
C LYS A 239 -5.60 1.46 1.26
N VAL A 240 -5.17 2.69 1.10
CA VAL A 240 -4.29 3.13 0.02
C VAL A 240 -2.97 3.56 0.63
N LYS A 241 -1.89 2.95 0.18
CA LYS A 241 -0.54 3.39 0.52
C LYS A 241 -0.18 4.60 -0.33
N ILE A 242 0.21 5.69 0.33
CA ILE A 242 0.72 6.87 -0.35
C ILE A 242 2.19 7.10 0.05
N PRO A 243 3.10 7.22 -0.93
CA PRO A 243 4.49 7.55 -0.63
C PRO A 243 4.57 9.00 -0.12
N VAL A 244 5.43 9.26 0.85
CA VAL A 244 5.71 10.62 1.37
C VAL A 244 7.21 10.94 1.32
N SER A 245 7.92 10.20 0.46
CA SER A 245 9.34 10.34 0.13
C SER A 245 9.62 9.66 -1.21
N THR A 246 10.76 9.96 -1.84
CA THR A 246 11.18 9.29 -3.08
C THR A 246 11.46 7.79 -2.86
N GLU A 247 12.05 7.43 -1.72
CA GLU A 247 12.27 6.03 -1.33
C GLU A 247 10.93 5.30 -1.10
N GLY A 248 9.94 6.02 -0.58
CA GLY A 248 8.56 5.56 -0.47
C GLY A 248 7.92 5.23 -1.80
N GLU A 249 8.16 6.03 -2.86
CA GLU A 249 7.63 5.74 -4.20
C GLU A 249 8.09 4.36 -4.70
N GLN A 250 9.38 4.06 -4.51
CA GLN A 250 9.94 2.77 -4.87
C GLN A 250 9.31 1.65 -4.05
N THR A 251 9.17 1.85 -2.73
CA THR A 251 8.56 0.86 -1.83
C THR A 251 7.12 0.54 -2.20
N VAL A 252 6.30 1.57 -2.46
CA VAL A 252 4.90 1.41 -2.89
C VAL A 252 4.85 0.72 -4.25
N SER A 253 5.70 1.11 -5.21
CA SER A 253 5.75 0.50 -6.53
C SER A 253 6.12 -0.98 -6.49
N GLU A 254 7.16 -1.34 -5.74
CA GLU A 254 7.62 -2.74 -5.60
C GLU A 254 6.57 -3.61 -4.91
N SER A 255 5.80 -3.04 -3.98
CA SER A 255 4.72 -3.77 -3.30
C SER A 255 3.65 -4.33 -4.25
N GLY A 256 3.43 -3.67 -5.40
CA GLY A 256 2.47 -4.08 -6.42
C GLY A 256 2.87 -5.30 -7.25
N GLU A 257 4.12 -5.77 -7.16
CA GLU A 257 4.58 -7.00 -7.84
C GLU A 257 4.17 -8.28 -7.08
N PHE A 258 3.84 -8.14 -5.79
CA PHE A 258 3.48 -9.25 -4.92
C PHE A 258 1.98 -9.47 -4.89
N TYR A 259 1.56 -10.72 -4.71
CA TYR A 259 0.17 -11.03 -4.42
C TYR A 259 -0.27 -10.36 -3.10
N PRO A 260 -1.53 -9.89 -3.03
CA PRO A 260 -2.08 -9.29 -1.82
C PRO A 260 -1.96 -10.21 -0.62
N ASP A 261 -1.29 -9.71 0.42
CA ASP A 261 -1.30 -10.29 1.75
C ASP A 261 -1.02 -9.18 2.78
N LYS A 262 -1.23 -9.53 4.05
CA LYS A 262 -1.16 -8.55 5.14
C LYS A 262 0.25 -8.05 5.40
N ALA A 263 1.28 -8.84 5.08
CA ALA A 263 2.65 -8.40 5.22
C ALA A 263 2.94 -7.23 4.26
N SER A 264 2.44 -7.30 3.02
CA SER A 264 2.48 -6.17 2.09
C SER A 264 1.57 -5.03 2.54
N ALA A 265 0.28 -5.31 2.76
CA ALA A 265 -0.72 -4.27 3.01
C ALA A 265 -0.44 -3.44 4.27
N ALA A 266 0.04 -4.08 5.34
CA ALA A 266 0.37 -3.40 6.60
C ALA A 266 1.84 -2.95 6.68
N ASN A 267 2.61 -3.07 5.59
CA ASN A 267 4.05 -2.78 5.56
C ASN A 267 4.78 -3.40 6.76
N MET A 268 4.74 -4.73 6.83
CA MET A 268 5.38 -5.46 7.92
C MET A 268 6.87 -5.70 7.66
N GLY A 269 7.42 -5.26 6.54
CA GLY A 269 8.82 -5.51 6.21
C GLY A 269 9.08 -5.58 4.72
N VAL A 270 10.28 -5.99 4.38
CA VAL A 270 10.76 -6.03 2.99
C VAL A 270 10.53 -7.42 2.42
N LYS A 271 10.01 -7.46 1.20
CA LYS A 271 9.85 -8.69 0.42
C LYS A 271 10.80 -8.70 -0.76
N LYS A 272 11.34 -9.88 -1.03
CA LYS A 272 12.11 -10.14 -2.24
C LYS A 272 11.61 -11.39 -2.93
N MET A 273 11.22 -11.26 -4.19
CA MET A 273 10.76 -12.40 -4.98
C MET A 273 11.83 -13.48 -5.07
N ILE A 274 11.48 -14.71 -4.70
CA ILE A 274 12.31 -15.90 -4.95
C ILE A 274 11.87 -16.55 -6.26
N SER A 275 10.57 -16.80 -6.37
CA SER A 275 9.95 -17.38 -7.57
C SER A 275 8.47 -17.05 -7.61
N ALA A 276 7.94 -16.86 -8.83
CA ALA A 276 6.52 -16.72 -9.08
C ALA A 276 6.12 -17.65 -10.21
N GLU A 277 5.02 -18.37 -10.04
CA GLU A 277 4.47 -19.23 -11.09
C GLU A 277 2.99 -18.87 -11.32
N LYS A 278 2.62 -18.69 -12.58
CA LYS A 278 1.22 -18.62 -13.00
C LYS A 278 0.82 -20.00 -13.48
N THR A 279 -0.31 -20.50 -12.99
CA THR A 279 -0.83 -21.82 -13.32
C THR A 279 -2.36 -21.73 -13.39
N GLU A 280 -3.03 -22.66 -14.06
CA GLU A 280 -4.51 -22.71 -14.08
C GLU A 280 -4.96 -24.14 -13.81
N GLN A 281 -4.62 -24.64 -12.62
CA GLN A 281 -5.03 -25.96 -12.19
C GLN A 281 -6.44 -25.88 -11.59
N THR A 282 -7.33 -26.78 -12.00
CA THR A 282 -8.73 -26.79 -11.54
C THR A 282 -9.07 -28.14 -10.93
N VAL A 283 -9.76 -28.11 -9.79
CA VAL A 283 -10.41 -29.27 -9.17
C VAL A 283 -11.89 -28.95 -9.02
N ASP A 284 -12.76 -29.86 -9.49
CA ASP A 284 -14.21 -29.78 -9.28
C ASP A 284 -14.59 -30.61 -8.05
N PHE A 285 -15.27 -29.98 -7.10
CA PHE A 285 -15.81 -30.62 -5.92
C PHE A 285 -17.30 -30.30 -5.81
N GLU A 286 -18.15 -31.28 -6.09
CA GLU A 286 -19.61 -31.18 -5.95
C GLU A 286 -20.23 -29.94 -6.64
N GLY A 287 -19.70 -29.55 -7.80
CA GLY A 287 -20.14 -28.36 -8.55
C GLY A 287 -19.46 -27.06 -8.12
N ILE A 288 -18.51 -27.11 -7.18
CA ILE A 288 -17.64 -25.98 -6.83
C ILE A 288 -16.30 -26.19 -7.55
N LYS A 289 -15.97 -25.30 -8.49
CA LYS A 289 -14.66 -25.31 -9.14
C LYS A 289 -13.69 -24.47 -8.34
N VAL A 290 -12.65 -25.12 -7.84
CA VAL A 290 -11.52 -24.48 -7.17
C VAL A 290 -10.37 -24.40 -8.15
N VAL A 291 -9.89 -23.20 -8.41
CA VAL A 291 -8.83 -22.93 -9.38
C VAL A 291 -7.64 -22.32 -8.65
N LEU A 292 -6.46 -22.93 -8.79
CA LEU A 292 -5.19 -22.30 -8.44
C LEU A 292 -4.71 -21.51 -9.67
N GLU A 293 -4.67 -20.19 -9.54
CA GLU A 293 -4.27 -19.27 -10.63
C GLU A 293 -2.76 -18.94 -10.62
N GLY A 294 -2.09 -19.24 -9.52
CA GLY A 294 -0.67 -18.99 -9.36
C GLY A 294 -0.25 -18.93 -7.91
N TYR A 295 1.07 -18.87 -7.70
CA TYR A 295 1.66 -18.73 -6.37
C TYR A 295 3.01 -18.01 -6.43
N GLN A 296 3.41 -17.45 -5.30
CA GLN A 296 4.68 -16.73 -5.15
C GLN A 296 5.40 -17.20 -3.88
N PHE A 297 6.69 -17.50 -4.01
CA PHE A 297 7.60 -17.62 -2.87
C PHE A 297 8.41 -16.33 -2.77
N VAL A 298 8.43 -15.74 -1.58
CA VAL A 298 9.16 -14.51 -1.29
C VAL A 298 9.99 -14.66 -0.04
N ASP A 299 11.21 -14.13 -0.10
CA ASP A 299 12.03 -13.90 1.09
C ASP A 299 11.43 -12.71 1.83
N PHE A 300 11.25 -12.83 3.14
CA PHE A 300 10.59 -11.80 3.94
C PHE A 300 11.43 -11.46 5.17
N GLU A 301 11.78 -10.17 5.27
CA GLU A 301 12.48 -9.59 6.40
C GLU A 301 11.52 -8.65 7.15
N PRO A 302 10.99 -9.06 8.32
CA PRO A 302 10.12 -8.22 9.12
C PRO A 302 10.84 -6.94 9.59
N ASN A 303 10.15 -5.80 9.59
CA ASN A 303 10.66 -4.57 10.19
C ASN A 303 10.62 -4.62 11.73
N GLU A 304 11.28 -3.66 12.38
CA GLU A 304 11.42 -3.64 13.85
C GLU A 304 10.06 -3.63 14.56
N ASP A 305 9.06 -2.95 14.01
CA ASP A 305 7.72 -2.81 14.61
C ASP A 305 6.87 -4.09 14.53
N THR A 306 7.22 -5.03 13.64
CA THR A 306 6.46 -6.27 13.45
C THR A 306 7.26 -7.54 13.68
N ALA A 307 8.59 -7.45 13.84
CA ALA A 307 9.51 -8.58 14.05
C ALA A 307 9.08 -9.50 15.20
N ALA A 308 8.51 -8.96 16.27
CA ALA A 308 8.02 -9.75 17.41
C ALA A 308 6.95 -10.79 17.01
N ARG A 309 6.21 -10.57 15.91
CA ARG A 309 5.22 -11.51 15.37
C ARG A 309 5.86 -12.73 14.70
N PHE A 310 7.12 -12.60 14.28
CA PHE A 310 7.89 -13.62 13.56
C PHE A 310 9.01 -14.21 14.42
N LYS A 311 8.96 -14.02 15.75
CA LYS A 311 10.00 -14.47 16.69
C LYS A 311 10.34 -15.96 16.61
N ASP A 312 9.40 -16.79 16.15
CA ASP A 312 9.58 -18.25 16.03
C ASP A 312 10.34 -18.63 14.73
N PHE A 313 10.65 -17.66 13.87
CA PHE A 313 11.40 -17.81 12.62
C PHE A 313 12.81 -17.20 12.74
N GLU A 314 13.62 -17.73 13.67
CA GLU A 314 14.93 -17.16 14.04
C GLU A 314 15.94 -17.04 12.87
N SER A 315 15.85 -17.92 11.88
CA SER A 315 16.72 -17.95 10.70
C SER A 315 16.16 -17.18 9.49
N GLY A 316 15.04 -16.49 9.66
CA GLY A 316 14.33 -15.75 8.61
C GLY A 316 13.05 -16.44 8.15
N VAL A 317 12.24 -15.71 7.37
CA VAL A 317 10.92 -16.14 6.91
C VAL A 317 10.88 -16.21 5.40
N VAL A 318 10.35 -17.31 4.86
CA VAL A 318 9.89 -17.38 3.47
C VAL A 318 8.37 -17.42 3.48
N LEU A 319 7.72 -16.50 2.78
CA LEU A 319 6.27 -16.50 2.60
C LEU A 319 5.93 -17.16 1.27
N LEU A 320 4.95 -18.08 1.30
CA LEU A 320 4.27 -18.58 0.13
C LEU A 320 2.87 -17.98 0.09
N THR A 321 2.53 -17.25 -0.96
CA THR A 321 1.17 -16.72 -1.19
C THR A 321 0.59 -17.38 -2.43
N ALA A 322 -0.53 -18.09 -2.28
CA ALA A 322 -1.22 -18.80 -3.37
C ALA A 322 -2.56 -18.13 -3.69
N LYS A 323 -2.80 -17.86 -4.98
CA LYS A 323 -4.01 -17.23 -5.50
C LYS A 323 -5.06 -18.28 -5.87
N VAL A 324 -6.18 -18.29 -5.15
CA VAL A 324 -7.25 -19.28 -5.32
C VAL A 324 -8.54 -18.60 -5.74
N LYS A 325 -9.11 -19.05 -6.86
CA LYS A 325 -10.41 -18.63 -7.35
C LYS A 325 -11.45 -19.73 -7.14
N ILE A 326 -12.62 -19.35 -6.66
CA ILE A 326 -13.77 -20.23 -6.42
C ILE A 326 -14.89 -19.84 -7.38
N LYS A 327 -15.43 -20.81 -8.12
CA LYS A 327 -16.67 -20.66 -8.89
C LYS A 327 -17.69 -21.64 -8.35
N ASN A 328 -18.79 -21.13 -7.79
CA ASN A 328 -19.74 -21.93 -7.06
C ASN A 328 -20.98 -22.23 -7.90
N GLU A 329 -21.02 -23.38 -8.59
CA GLU A 329 -22.23 -23.92 -9.23
C GLU A 329 -22.89 -25.01 -8.34
N GLY A 330 -22.46 -25.11 -7.08
CA GLY A 330 -22.90 -26.11 -6.12
C GLY A 330 -24.25 -25.80 -5.49
N LYS A 331 -24.50 -26.41 -4.32
CA LYS A 331 -25.79 -26.32 -3.60
C LYS A 331 -25.76 -25.42 -2.37
N GLU A 332 -24.57 -25.07 -1.90
CA GLU A 332 -24.36 -24.29 -0.68
C GLU A 332 -23.43 -23.11 -0.98
N LYS A 333 -23.59 -22.01 -0.23
CA LYS A 333 -22.69 -20.85 -0.32
C LYS A 333 -21.31 -21.24 0.22
N VAL A 334 -20.26 -20.76 -0.43
CA VAL A 334 -18.88 -21.02 -0.01
C VAL A 334 -18.33 -19.80 0.71
N ARG A 335 -17.76 -19.98 1.89
CA ARG A 335 -17.10 -18.92 2.64
C ARG A 335 -15.63 -18.81 2.26
N LEU A 336 -15.22 -17.62 1.82
CA LEU A 336 -13.81 -17.28 1.56
C LEU A 336 -13.12 -16.69 2.78
N GLU A 337 -13.86 -15.94 3.60
CA GLU A 337 -13.31 -15.37 4.83
C GLU A 337 -12.97 -16.47 5.84
N ASN A 338 -11.72 -16.51 6.32
CA ASN A 338 -11.19 -17.61 7.14
C ASN A 338 -11.15 -18.97 6.43
N MET A 339 -11.21 -18.99 5.09
CA MET A 339 -10.81 -20.18 4.34
C MET A 339 -9.37 -20.52 4.71
N SER A 340 -9.05 -21.81 4.81
CA SER A 340 -7.71 -22.24 5.24
C SER A 340 -7.15 -23.26 4.27
N GLY A 341 -5.83 -23.37 4.28
CA GLY A 341 -5.12 -24.35 3.48
C GLY A 341 -4.08 -25.14 4.25
N GLY A 342 -3.65 -26.23 3.64
CA GLY A 342 -2.48 -26.98 4.04
C GLY A 342 -1.43 -26.92 2.94
N LEU A 343 -0.16 -26.79 3.31
CA LEU A 343 0.97 -26.92 2.40
C LEU A 343 1.77 -28.14 2.82
N LYS A 344 1.69 -29.19 2.03
CA LYS A 344 2.48 -30.41 2.25
C LYS A 344 3.81 -30.30 1.50
N ILE A 345 4.88 -30.74 2.17
CA ILE A 345 6.26 -30.58 1.69
C ILE A 345 6.88 -31.97 1.55
N GLY A 346 6.76 -32.57 0.37
CA GLY A 346 7.14 -33.97 0.13
C GLY A 346 6.60 -34.92 1.20
N SER A 347 7.50 -35.63 1.87
CA SER A 347 7.19 -36.52 3.00
C SER A 347 7.55 -35.92 4.38
N LEU A 348 7.99 -34.66 4.43
CA LEU A 348 8.57 -34.04 5.62
C LEU A 348 7.51 -33.54 6.61
N GLY A 349 6.35 -33.18 6.10
CA GLY A 349 5.26 -32.70 6.93
C GLY A 349 4.37 -31.73 6.19
N LYS A 350 3.61 -30.99 6.98
CA LYS A 350 2.58 -30.09 6.51
C LYS A 350 2.55 -28.82 7.36
N VAL A 351 2.43 -27.69 6.69
CA VAL A 351 2.26 -26.36 7.28
C VAL A 351 0.84 -25.89 7.02
N LEU A 352 0.20 -25.21 7.96
CA LEU A 352 -1.13 -24.62 7.75
C LEU A 352 -0.99 -23.17 7.31
N SER A 353 -1.97 -22.70 6.54
CA SER A 353 -2.03 -21.28 6.16
C SER A 353 -2.20 -20.40 7.40
N GLN A 354 -1.70 -19.18 7.31
CA GLN A 354 -1.55 -18.23 8.39
C GLN A 354 -2.59 -17.12 8.20
N GLY A 355 -3.81 -17.31 8.73
CA GLY A 355 -4.88 -16.31 8.59
C GLY A 355 -4.55 -14.92 9.14
N MET A 356 -3.53 -14.80 9.99
CA MET A 356 -3.01 -13.50 10.46
C MET A 356 -2.21 -12.74 9.40
N LEU A 357 -1.74 -13.42 8.35
CA LEU A 357 -1.02 -12.87 7.21
C LEU A 357 -1.91 -12.77 5.96
N GLU A 358 -3.11 -13.35 5.97
CA GLU A 358 -4.06 -13.29 4.86
C GLU A 358 -4.82 -11.95 4.88
N GLU A 359 -5.04 -11.38 3.70
CA GLU A 359 -5.95 -10.25 3.53
C GLU A 359 -7.40 -10.72 3.50
N LYS A 360 -8.32 -9.81 3.85
CA LYS A 360 -9.73 -10.12 3.69
C LYS A 360 -10.06 -10.23 2.20
N PRO A 361 -10.78 -11.28 1.77
CA PRO A 361 -11.24 -11.36 0.40
C PRO A 361 -12.27 -10.26 0.13
N GLU A 362 -12.33 -9.79 -1.11
CA GLU A 362 -13.32 -8.81 -1.56
C GLU A 362 -14.75 -9.29 -1.25
N LYS A 363 -15.00 -10.59 -1.47
CA LYS A 363 -16.23 -11.27 -1.08
C LYS A 363 -16.00 -12.21 0.10
N ALA A 364 -16.71 -12.01 1.20
CA ALA A 364 -16.67 -12.94 2.33
C ALA A 364 -17.35 -14.28 2.02
N LEU A 365 -18.39 -14.27 1.19
CA LEU A 365 -19.17 -15.42 0.75
C LEU A 365 -19.30 -15.41 -0.78
N VAL A 366 -19.24 -16.59 -1.38
CA VAL A 366 -19.53 -16.83 -2.81
C VAL A 366 -20.88 -17.53 -2.89
N ASP A 367 -21.86 -16.78 -3.37
CA ASP A 367 -23.21 -17.27 -3.59
C ASP A 367 -23.27 -18.28 -4.75
N ILE A 368 -24.37 -19.02 -4.83
CA ILE A 368 -24.58 -20.00 -5.92
C ILE A 368 -24.71 -19.23 -7.24
N GLY A 369 -23.95 -19.67 -8.24
CA GLY A 369 -23.81 -19.02 -9.55
C GLY A 369 -22.75 -17.92 -9.58
N GLU A 370 -22.09 -17.62 -8.46
CA GLU A 370 -21.07 -16.57 -8.40
C GLU A 370 -19.64 -17.12 -8.35
N GLU A 371 -18.71 -16.19 -8.50
CA GLU A 371 -17.29 -16.41 -8.27
C GLU A 371 -16.72 -15.43 -7.24
N GLY A 372 -15.62 -15.84 -6.63
CA GLY A 372 -14.81 -15.03 -5.74
C GLY A 372 -13.36 -15.52 -5.68
N GLU A 373 -12.50 -14.68 -5.12
CA GLU A 373 -11.06 -14.88 -5.08
C GLU A 373 -10.55 -14.67 -3.65
N THR A 374 -9.52 -15.44 -3.28
CA THR A 374 -8.82 -15.28 -2.01
C THR A 374 -7.38 -15.75 -2.10
N TYR A 375 -6.58 -15.40 -1.10
CA TYR A 375 -5.16 -15.69 -1.02
C TYR A 375 -4.87 -16.52 0.23
N LEU A 376 -4.18 -17.64 0.06
CA LEU A 376 -3.71 -18.46 1.18
C LEU A 376 -2.23 -18.18 1.39
N VAL A 377 -1.85 -17.82 2.62
CA VAL A 377 -0.48 -17.40 2.94
C VAL A 377 0.14 -18.38 3.91
N PHE A 378 1.35 -18.87 3.63
CA PHE A 378 2.10 -19.77 4.49
C PHE A 378 3.43 -19.13 4.86
N ALA A 379 3.85 -19.31 6.12
CA ALA A 379 5.17 -18.88 6.58
C ALA A 379 6.05 -20.10 6.82
N LEU A 380 7.24 -20.11 6.21
CA LEU A 380 8.22 -21.18 6.28
C LEU A 380 9.49 -20.64 6.93
N ASN A 381 10.18 -21.50 7.70
CA ASN A 381 11.52 -21.22 8.16
C ASN A 381 12.48 -21.15 6.97
N LYS A 382 13.25 -20.05 6.87
CA LYS A 382 14.12 -19.80 5.72
C LYS A 382 15.25 -20.82 5.58
N GLU A 383 15.88 -21.20 6.68
CA GLU A 383 16.95 -22.21 6.67
C GLU A 383 16.43 -23.55 6.16
N ASP A 384 15.29 -24.03 6.71
CA ASP A 384 14.65 -25.25 6.24
C ASP A 384 14.26 -25.17 4.75
N TYR A 385 13.74 -24.02 4.31
CA TYR A 385 13.41 -23.77 2.91
C TYR A 385 14.65 -23.89 2.02
N ASP A 386 15.72 -23.20 2.40
CA ASP A 386 16.95 -23.11 1.60
C ASP A 386 17.74 -24.41 1.56
N GLU A 387 17.77 -25.17 2.65
CA GLU A 387 18.52 -26.41 2.70
C GLU A 387 17.72 -27.59 2.15
N THR A 388 16.41 -27.63 2.44
CA THR A 388 15.61 -28.83 2.27
C THR A 388 14.34 -28.61 1.45
N PHE A 389 13.45 -27.68 1.81
CA PHE A 389 12.09 -27.66 1.25
C PHE A 389 12.06 -27.27 -0.22
N LYS A 390 12.88 -26.33 -0.69
CA LYS A 390 12.89 -25.91 -2.11
C LYS A 390 13.31 -27.01 -3.10
N LYS A 391 13.79 -28.16 -2.59
CA LYS A 391 14.16 -29.36 -3.37
C LYS A 391 13.07 -30.44 -3.33
N LYS A 392 11.92 -30.17 -2.70
CA LYS A 392 10.79 -31.08 -2.58
C LYS A 392 9.63 -30.59 -3.44
N GLU A 393 8.72 -31.51 -3.75
CA GLU A 393 7.43 -31.16 -4.31
C GLU A 393 6.56 -30.54 -3.22
N PHE A 394 5.88 -29.46 -3.56
CA PHE A 394 4.88 -28.83 -2.71
C PHE A 394 3.48 -29.20 -3.22
N GLU A 395 2.58 -29.48 -2.29
CA GLU A 395 1.17 -29.76 -2.59
C GLU A 395 0.31 -28.84 -1.74
N LEU A 396 -0.44 -27.96 -2.40
CA LEU A 396 -1.42 -27.08 -1.78
C LEU A 396 -2.73 -27.82 -1.62
N GLU A 397 -3.23 -27.87 -0.39
CA GLU A 397 -4.53 -28.42 -0.04
C GLU A 397 -5.47 -27.27 0.34
N VAL A 398 -6.66 -27.21 -0.26
CA VAL A 398 -7.66 -26.17 0.01
C VAL A 398 -8.82 -26.75 0.80
N LYS A 399 -9.20 -26.08 1.89
CA LYS A 399 -10.32 -26.48 2.74
C LYS A 399 -11.50 -25.51 2.56
N LEU A 400 -12.59 -26.01 1.98
CA LEU A 400 -13.83 -25.23 1.80
C LEU A 400 -14.69 -25.26 3.07
N MET A 401 -15.41 -24.16 3.30
CA MET A 401 -16.36 -24.02 4.40
C MET A 401 -17.67 -23.42 3.91
N ASP A 402 -18.78 -23.80 4.55
CA ASP A 402 -20.10 -23.20 4.31
C ASP A 402 -20.26 -21.87 5.06
N GLU A 403 -21.40 -21.20 4.85
CA GLU A 403 -21.71 -19.94 5.52
C GLU A 403 -21.78 -20.04 7.06
N ARG A 404 -21.96 -21.25 7.62
CA ARG A 404 -22.03 -21.54 9.07
C ARG A 404 -20.71 -22.01 9.65
N PHE A 405 -19.60 -21.86 8.90
CA PHE A 405 -18.27 -22.33 9.28
C PHE A 405 -18.16 -23.87 9.35
N ALA A 406 -19.15 -24.59 8.83
CA ALA A 406 -19.05 -26.03 8.71
C ALA A 406 -18.08 -26.38 7.59
N THR A 407 -17.17 -27.31 7.88
CA THR A 407 -16.20 -27.79 6.90
C THR A 407 -16.92 -28.59 5.81
N MET A 408 -16.77 -28.18 4.55
CA MET A 408 -17.33 -28.89 3.39
C MET A 408 -16.36 -29.98 2.89
N THR A 409 -15.06 -29.71 2.97
CA THR A 409 -14.00 -30.63 2.53
C THR A 409 -13.00 -30.95 3.63
N LYS A 410 -12.46 -32.17 3.63
CA LYS A 410 -11.27 -32.50 4.41
C LYS A 410 -10.03 -32.01 3.67
N LEU A 411 -8.99 -31.71 4.44
CA LEU A 411 -7.67 -31.47 3.87
C LEU A 411 -7.21 -32.71 3.09
N GLY A 412 -6.83 -32.50 1.82
CA GLY A 412 -6.51 -33.57 0.87
C GLY A 412 -7.62 -33.89 -0.14
N ASP A 413 -8.85 -33.39 0.04
CA ASP A 413 -9.93 -33.60 -0.95
C ASP A 413 -9.74 -32.71 -2.19
N ILE A 414 -9.14 -31.53 -2.01
CA ILE A 414 -8.82 -30.57 -3.06
C ILE A 414 -7.33 -30.25 -2.96
N THR A 415 -6.56 -30.71 -3.94
CA THR A 415 -5.09 -30.61 -3.93
C THR A 415 -4.55 -30.11 -5.27
N PHE A 416 -3.51 -29.29 -5.20
CA PHE A 416 -2.79 -28.75 -6.35
C PHE A 416 -1.29 -28.99 -6.18
N LYS A 417 -0.60 -29.31 -7.27
CA LYS A 417 0.87 -29.35 -7.25
C LYS A 417 1.40 -27.94 -7.48
N LEU A 418 2.37 -27.52 -6.68
CA LEU A 418 3.07 -26.27 -6.90
C LEU A 418 4.37 -26.54 -7.65
#